data_AF-A0A1V3KIM5-F1
#
_entry.id   AF-A0A1V3KIM5-F1
#
_cell.length_a   1.000
_cell.length_b   1.000
_cell.length_c   1.000
_cell.angle_alpha   90.00
_cell.angle_beta   90.00
_cell.angle_gamma   90.00
#
_symmetry.space_group_name_H-M   'P 1'
#
loop_
_entity.id
_entity.type
_entity.pdbx_description
1 polymer ?
#
loop_
_entity_poly.entity_id
_entity_poly.type
_entity_poly.pdbx_seq_one_letter_code
_entity_poly.pdbx_strand_id
1 'polypeptide(L)'
;MKKSILSTALFAALAIATTSANAVVTAEVSRQTALQLPEKGSAAHNGWFHSDQAGLPGVIVDGVSKKVTSFQSLTKITKNTQWLKTFGGVDKNGVVVLKMNNMPKWVPGFHNQLGNFAFKKVGAEELYYGEWLARDGNIDKDRVVYYAGNNKTEKMPTGGTAIYDVTGINKNTELDKELLKGQFTADFSKNTLNGSISKTGLTVKVNDAKIDSGKASFKGVATANGKVRGLTEGHFFGKDAAALAGYAKFNGNNQFDTAFGGTKK
;
A
#
# COMPACT_ATOMS: atom_id res chain seq x y z
N MET A 1 42.69 -37.22 -36.77
CA MET A 1 41.24 -36.96 -36.58
C MET A 1 40.90 -37.11 -35.11
N LYS A 2 40.83 -36.01 -34.35
CA LYS A 2 40.48 -36.02 -32.92
C LYS A 2 38.97 -35.82 -32.78
N LYS A 3 38.27 -36.79 -32.19
CA LYS A 3 36.84 -36.68 -31.86
C LYS A 3 36.71 -35.89 -30.54
N SER A 4 36.03 -34.74 -30.61
CA SER A 4 35.63 -33.96 -29.44
C SER A 4 34.32 -34.53 -28.89
N ILE A 5 34.30 -34.85 -27.60
CA ILE A 5 33.08 -35.23 -26.86
C ILE A 5 32.58 -33.96 -26.17
N LEU A 6 31.45 -33.41 -26.62
CA LEU A 6 30.74 -32.37 -25.89
C LEU A 6 29.96 -33.02 -24.74
N SER A 7 30.33 -32.71 -23.50
CA SER A 7 29.48 -32.94 -22.32
C SER A 7 28.48 -31.79 -22.18
N THR A 8 27.21 -32.07 -22.40
CA THR A 8 26.11 -31.14 -22.12
C THR A 8 25.74 -31.24 -20.64
N ALA A 9 26.11 -30.25 -19.84
CA ALA A 9 25.67 -30.15 -18.45
C ALA A 9 24.21 -29.68 -18.41
N LEU A 10 23.30 -30.57 -18.00
CA LEU A 10 21.90 -30.27 -17.78
C LEU A 10 21.75 -29.57 -16.41
N PHE A 11 21.58 -28.24 -16.41
CA PHE A 11 21.19 -27.50 -15.20
C PHE A 11 19.71 -27.79 -14.90
N ALA A 12 19.46 -28.70 -13.95
CA ALA A 12 18.14 -28.84 -13.35
C ALA A 12 17.89 -27.63 -12.43
N ALA A 13 17.10 -26.66 -12.90
CA ALA A 13 16.56 -25.61 -12.06
C ALA A 13 15.58 -26.23 -11.06
N LEU A 14 16.04 -26.44 -9.83
CA LEU A 14 15.21 -26.87 -8.73
C LEU A 14 14.27 -25.71 -8.37
N ALA A 15 13.06 -25.71 -8.93
CA ALA A 15 11.98 -24.83 -8.49
C ALA A 15 11.59 -25.26 -7.07
N ILE A 16 12.12 -24.56 -6.08
CA ILE A 16 11.66 -24.67 -4.69
C ILE A 16 10.24 -24.13 -4.69
N ALA A 17 9.26 -25.03 -4.75
CA ALA A 17 7.89 -24.70 -4.41
C ALA A 17 7.86 -24.43 -2.90
N THR A 18 8.08 -23.16 -2.52
CA THR A 18 7.79 -22.71 -1.17
C THR A 18 6.28 -22.87 -0.98
N THR A 19 5.88 -23.87 -0.20
CA THR A 19 4.54 -23.91 0.36
C THR A 19 4.35 -22.58 1.08
N SER A 20 3.44 -21.73 0.60
CA SER A 20 3.14 -20.46 1.23
C SER A 20 2.64 -20.75 2.65
N ALA A 21 3.52 -20.63 3.63
CA ALA A 21 3.10 -20.32 4.99
C ALA A 21 2.11 -19.15 4.84
N ASN A 22 0.91 -19.27 5.41
CA ASN A 22 -0.12 -18.23 5.30
C ASN A 22 0.54 -16.88 5.63
N ALA A 23 0.84 -16.09 4.60
CA ALA A 23 1.59 -14.86 4.77
C ALA A 23 0.69 -13.94 5.58
N VAL A 24 1.09 -13.65 6.82
CA VAL A 24 0.33 -12.78 7.71
C VAL A 24 0.50 -11.36 7.18
N VAL A 25 -0.58 -10.83 6.59
CA VAL A 25 -0.65 -9.44 6.15
C VAL A 25 -0.57 -8.55 7.38
N THR A 26 0.38 -7.63 7.40
CA THR A 26 0.38 -6.52 8.36
C THR A 26 -0.29 -5.33 7.70
N ALA A 27 -1.36 -4.83 8.32
CA ALA A 27 -2.16 -3.73 7.78
C ALA A 27 -2.78 -2.88 8.87
N GLU A 28 -3.03 -1.61 8.57
CA GLU A 28 -3.81 -0.72 9.41
C GLU A 28 -4.60 0.28 8.57
N VAL A 29 -5.71 0.75 9.15
CA VAL A 29 -6.58 1.81 8.60
C VAL A 29 -6.63 2.96 9.61
N SER A 30 -6.66 4.20 9.14
CA SER A 30 -6.62 5.39 10.02
C SER A 30 -7.80 5.52 10.98
N ARG A 31 -8.91 4.85 10.69
CA ARG A 31 -10.12 4.80 11.52
C ARG A 31 -10.98 3.57 11.20
N GLN A 32 -11.88 3.22 12.11
CA GLN A 32 -12.89 2.19 11.86
C GLN A 32 -13.85 2.64 10.75
N THR A 33 -14.12 1.74 9.81
CA THR A 33 -15.01 1.95 8.68
C THR A 33 -15.43 0.60 8.09
N ALA A 34 -16.17 0.60 6.99
CA ALA A 34 -16.54 -0.62 6.26
C ALA A 34 -15.36 -1.24 5.48
N LEU A 35 -14.32 -0.47 5.17
CA LEU A 35 -13.10 -1.01 4.59
C LEU A 35 -12.32 -1.82 5.63
N GLN A 36 -12.07 -3.10 5.35
CA GLN A 36 -11.19 -3.96 6.13
C GLN A 36 -9.99 -4.43 5.30
N LEU A 37 -8.90 -4.73 6.01
CA LEU A 37 -7.65 -5.27 5.47
C LEU A 37 -7.28 -6.56 6.22
N PRO A 38 -7.84 -7.72 5.83
CA PRO A 38 -7.74 -8.92 6.66
C PRO A 38 -6.32 -9.50 6.71
N GLU A 39 -5.87 -9.86 7.91
CA GLU A 39 -4.53 -10.43 8.17
C GLU A 39 -4.24 -11.72 7.40
N LYS A 40 -5.28 -12.49 7.07
CA LYS A 40 -5.13 -13.73 6.27
C LYS A 40 -4.88 -13.47 4.78
N GLY A 41 -5.00 -12.22 4.34
CA GLY A 41 -4.92 -11.84 2.94
C GLY A 41 -6.07 -12.38 2.09
N SER A 42 -5.88 -12.30 0.77
CA SER A 42 -6.83 -12.76 -0.23
C SER A 42 -6.92 -14.28 -0.31
N ALA A 43 -8.09 -14.81 -0.67
CA ALA A 43 -8.19 -16.17 -1.18
C ALA A 43 -7.66 -16.21 -2.62
N ALA A 44 -7.26 -17.39 -3.12
CA ALA A 44 -6.91 -17.53 -4.52
C ALA A 44 -8.14 -17.24 -5.41
N HIS A 45 -7.97 -16.40 -6.43
CA HIS A 45 -8.99 -16.15 -7.45
C HIS A 45 -8.58 -16.75 -8.78
N ASN A 46 -9.54 -17.41 -9.44
CA ASN A 46 -9.44 -17.90 -10.82
C ASN A 46 -10.62 -17.34 -11.63
N GLY A 47 -10.83 -16.02 -11.60
CA GLY A 47 -11.89 -15.34 -12.32
C GLY A 47 -11.45 -14.90 -13.72
N TRP A 48 -12.41 -14.72 -14.63
CA TRP A 48 -12.14 -14.29 -16.02
C TRP A 48 -11.41 -12.94 -16.10
N PHE A 49 -11.74 -12.00 -15.21
CA PHE A 49 -11.14 -10.65 -15.20
C PHE A 49 -10.06 -10.45 -14.12
N HIS A 50 -9.91 -11.37 -13.17
CA HIS A 50 -8.93 -11.28 -12.09
C HIS A 50 -8.54 -12.67 -11.59
N SER A 51 -7.23 -12.93 -11.61
CA SER A 51 -6.63 -14.11 -11.01
C SER A 51 -5.41 -13.75 -10.16
N ASP A 52 -5.30 -14.38 -9.01
CA ASP A 52 -4.21 -14.21 -8.07
C ASP A 52 -4.06 -15.42 -7.14
N GLN A 53 -2.85 -15.55 -6.60
CA GLN A 53 -2.56 -16.53 -5.56
C GLN A 53 -3.18 -16.08 -4.22
N ALA A 54 -3.44 -17.04 -3.33
CA ALA A 54 -3.89 -16.73 -1.98
C ALA A 54 -2.79 -16.04 -1.15
N GLY A 55 -3.18 -15.36 -0.08
CA GLY A 55 -2.28 -14.75 0.90
C GLY A 55 -1.72 -13.39 0.48
N LEU A 56 -2.24 -12.76 -0.58
CA LEU A 56 -1.81 -11.41 -0.96
C LEU A 56 -2.57 -10.35 -0.16
N PRO A 57 -1.94 -9.20 0.17
CA PRO A 57 -2.62 -8.07 0.79
C PRO A 57 -3.78 -7.59 -0.09
N GLY A 58 -4.88 -7.26 0.56
CA GLY A 58 -6.11 -6.92 -0.15
C GLY A 58 -7.14 -6.27 0.75
N VAL A 59 -8.26 -5.93 0.14
CA VAL A 59 -9.37 -5.22 0.76
C VAL A 59 -10.65 -6.03 0.70
N ILE A 60 -11.51 -5.80 1.68
CA ILE A 60 -12.92 -6.16 1.64
C ILE A 60 -13.72 -4.95 2.13
N VAL A 61 -14.90 -4.75 1.56
CA VAL A 61 -15.85 -3.72 2.01
C VAL A 61 -17.01 -4.45 2.66
N ASP A 62 -17.10 -4.34 3.98
CA ASP A 62 -18.14 -4.96 4.79
C ASP A 62 -19.53 -4.49 4.34
N GLY A 63 -20.47 -5.43 4.29
CA GLY A 63 -21.81 -5.19 3.76
C GLY A 63 -21.92 -5.21 2.24
N VAL A 64 -20.80 -5.25 1.50
CA VAL A 64 -20.77 -5.25 0.03
C VAL A 64 -20.22 -6.56 -0.54
N SER A 65 -19.06 -7.00 -0.04
CA SER A 65 -18.41 -8.25 -0.46
C SER A 65 -18.14 -9.16 0.73
N LYS A 66 -18.06 -10.48 0.48
CA LYS A 66 -17.61 -11.49 1.46
C LYS A 66 -16.19 -12.01 1.16
N LYS A 67 -15.57 -11.54 0.08
CA LYS A 67 -14.25 -12.00 -0.39
C LYS A 67 -13.26 -10.84 -0.41
N VAL A 68 -12.07 -11.11 0.11
CA VAL A 68 -10.93 -10.20 0.07
C VAL A 68 -10.36 -10.19 -1.35
N THR A 69 -10.32 -9.03 -1.98
CA THR A 69 -9.72 -8.85 -3.30
C THR A 69 -8.32 -8.27 -3.13
N SER A 70 -7.29 -8.92 -3.67
CA SER A 70 -5.92 -8.40 -3.53
C SER A 70 -5.71 -7.10 -4.31
N PHE A 71 -4.77 -6.27 -3.85
CA PHE A 71 -4.35 -5.09 -4.61
C PHE A 71 -3.75 -5.48 -5.97
N GLN A 72 -3.13 -6.65 -6.07
CA GLN A 72 -2.61 -7.17 -7.34
C GLN A 72 -3.75 -7.43 -8.34
N SER A 73 -4.82 -8.10 -7.90
CA SER A 73 -6.01 -8.33 -8.72
C SER A 73 -6.69 -7.03 -9.12
N LEU A 74 -6.86 -6.10 -8.18
CA LEU A 74 -7.41 -4.78 -8.46
C LEU A 74 -6.58 -4.03 -9.51
N THR A 75 -5.25 -4.13 -9.45
CA THR A 75 -4.34 -3.54 -10.45
C THR A 75 -4.43 -4.23 -11.80
N LYS A 76 -4.63 -5.55 -11.86
CA LYS A 76 -4.80 -6.27 -13.14
C LYS A 76 -6.09 -5.87 -13.83
N ILE A 77 -7.17 -5.71 -13.07
CA ILE A 77 -8.47 -5.29 -13.61
C ILE A 77 -8.34 -3.94 -14.31
N THR A 78 -7.67 -2.94 -13.72
CA THR A 78 -7.52 -1.63 -14.38
C THR A 78 -6.81 -1.70 -15.72
N LYS A 79 -5.79 -2.56 -15.87
CA LYS A 79 -5.11 -2.76 -17.15
C LYS A 79 -6.03 -3.38 -18.19
N ASN A 80 -6.86 -4.34 -17.78
CA ASN A 80 -7.81 -5.03 -18.65
C ASN A 80 -9.03 -4.15 -19.02
N THR A 81 -9.37 -3.17 -18.17
CA THR A 81 -10.49 -2.24 -18.36
C THR A 81 -10.02 -0.83 -18.71
N GLN A 82 -8.75 -0.62 -19.05
CA GLN A 82 -8.16 0.70 -19.29
C GLN A 82 -8.88 1.47 -20.42
N TRP A 83 -9.50 0.76 -21.36
CA TRP A 83 -10.33 1.34 -22.42
C TRP A 83 -11.61 2.00 -21.87
N LEU A 84 -12.11 1.55 -20.71
CA LEU A 84 -13.19 2.17 -19.94
C LEU A 84 -12.60 3.21 -18.97
N LYS A 85 -12.14 4.35 -19.52
CA LYS A 85 -11.55 5.47 -18.73
C LYS A 85 -12.41 5.91 -17.53
N THR A 86 -13.72 5.66 -17.58
CA THR A 86 -14.69 5.91 -16.49
C THR A 86 -14.37 5.13 -15.20
N PHE A 87 -13.72 3.97 -15.29
CA PHE A 87 -13.37 3.10 -14.17
C PHE A 87 -12.12 3.53 -13.41
N GLY A 88 -11.28 4.37 -14.03
CA GLY A 88 -9.94 4.69 -13.55
C GLY A 88 -8.86 3.95 -14.33
N GLY A 89 -7.72 3.69 -13.71
CA GLY A 89 -6.53 3.22 -14.40
C GLY A 89 -5.29 3.16 -13.51
N VAL A 90 -4.13 2.94 -14.12
CA VAL A 90 -2.83 3.17 -13.48
C VAL A 90 -2.22 4.43 -14.09
N ASP A 91 -1.89 5.40 -13.25
CA ASP A 91 -1.30 6.67 -13.69
C ASP A 91 0.22 6.57 -13.89
N LYS A 92 0.83 7.65 -14.41
CA LYS A 92 2.29 7.71 -14.65
C LYS A 92 3.14 7.63 -13.38
N ASN A 93 2.55 7.88 -12.21
CA ASN A 93 3.21 7.78 -10.92
C ASN A 93 3.07 6.38 -10.29
N GLY A 94 2.41 5.45 -10.99
CA GLY A 94 2.13 4.09 -10.52
C GLY A 94 0.97 4.01 -9.54
N VAL A 95 0.14 5.05 -9.42
CA VAL A 95 -1.07 5.02 -8.60
C VAL A 95 -2.18 4.33 -9.38
N VAL A 96 -2.77 3.33 -8.75
CA VAL A 96 -4.00 2.69 -9.21
C VAL A 96 -5.17 3.51 -8.67
N VAL A 97 -5.97 4.06 -9.56
CA VAL A 97 -7.22 4.76 -9.22
C VAL A 97 -8.38 3.92 -9.72
N LEU A 98 -9.33 3.64 -8.84
CA LEU A 98 -10.54 2.86 -9.11
C LEU A 98 -11.75 3.66 -8.71
N LYS A 99 -12.57 4.04 -9.67
CA LYS A 99 -13.80 4.81 -9.47
C LYS A 99 -15.01 3.88 -9.51
N MET A 100 -15.12 2.97 -8.54
CA MET A 100 -16.13 1.92 -8.61
C MET A 100 -17.55 2.49 -8.62
N ASN A 101 -17.78 3.65 -8.00
CA ASN A 101 -19.09 4.32 -8.02
C ASN A 101 -19.58 4.65 -9.45
N ASN A 102 -18.64 4.82 -10.40
CA ASN A 102 -18.95 5.14 -11.79
C ASN A 102 -19.14 3.89 -12.67
N MET A 103 -19.21 2.69 -12.06
CA MET A 103 -19.41 1.45 -12.79
C MET A 103 -20.74 1.46 -13.57
N PRO A 104 -20.71 1.18 -14.88
CA PRO A 104 -21.92 1.06 -15.68
C PRO A 104 -22.88 -0.01 -15.14
N LYS A 105 -24.19 0.21 -15.29
CA LYS A 105 -25.24 -0.71 -14.82
C LYS A 105 -25.16 -2.13 -15.41
N TRP A 106 -24.52 -2.29 -16.57
CA TRP A 106 -24.34 -3.59 -17.21
C TRP A 106 -23.22 -4.41 -16.58
N VAL A 107 -22.33 -3.81 -15.78
CA VAL A 107 -21.30 -4.56 -15.07
C VAL A 107 -21.96 -5.33 -13.93
N PRO A 108 -21.90 -6.66 -13.92
CA PRO A 108 -22.65 -7.46 -12.96
C PRO A 108 -22.25 -7.19 -11.50
N GLY A 109 -23.25 -7.26 -10.63
CA GLY A 109 -23.06 -7.40 -9.18
C GLY A 109 -22.92 -6.08 -8.41
N PHE A 110 -22.24 -6.17 -7.28
CA PHE A 110 -22.17 -5.15 -6.22
C PHE A 110 -21.02 -4.14 -6.39
N HIS A 111 -20.26 -4.21 -7.48
CA HIS A 111 -19.01 -3.46 -7.60
C HIS A 111 -19.21 -1.94 -7.49
N ASN A 112 -20.34 -1.41 -7.96
CA ASN A 112 -20.67 0.02 -7.81
C ASN A 112 -20.96 0.46 -6.36
N GLN A 113 -20.91 -0.47 -5.40
CA GLN A 113 -21.07 -0.22 -3.97
C GLN A 113 -19.74 -0.26 -3.22
N LEU A 114 -18.63 -0.63 -3.88
CA LEU A 114 -17.32 -0.78 -3.23
C LEU A 114 -16.66 0.55 -2.85
N GLY A 115 -17.16 1.70 -3.32
CA GLY A 115 -16.48 2.98 -3.14
C GLY A 115 -15.29 3.16 -4.08
N ASN A 116 -14.58 4.27 -3.93
CA ASN A 116 -13.45 4.61 -4.76
C ASN A 116 -12.13 4.32 -4.04
N PHE A 117 -11.13 3.86 -4.77
CA PHE A 117 -9.80 3.54 -4.24
C PHE A 117 -8.74 4.33 -4.98
N ALA A 118 -7.71 4.75 -4.25
CA ALA A 118 -6.46 5.19 -4.83
C ALA A 118 -5.30 4.62 -4.02
N PHE A 119 -4.47 3.77 -4.63
CA PHE A 119 -3.38 3.10 -3.93
C PHE A 119 -2.15 2.92 -4.81
N LYS A 120 -1.01 2.71 -4.20
CA LYS A 120 0.26 2.50 -4.89
C LYS A 120 1.06 1.40 -4.21
N LYS A 121 1.77 0.60 -5.04
CA LYS A 121 2.71 -0.43 -4.58
C LYS A 121 4.04 0.21 -4.15
N VAL A 122 4.67 -0.32 -3.11
CA VAL A 122 5.97 0.14 -2.60
C VAL A 122 7.08 -0.80 -3.07
N GLY A 123 7.97 -0.30 -3.92
CA GLY A 123 9.16 -1.05 -4.37
C GLY A 123 8.81 -2.42 -4.97
N ALA A 124 9.64 -3.41 -4.66
CA ALA A 124 9.44 -4.81 -5.09
C ALA A 124 8.52 -5.61 -4.17
N GLU A 125 8.34 -5.16 -2.92
CA GLU A 125 7.55 -5.86 -1.89
C GLU A 125 6.06 -5.91 -2.26
N GLU A 126 5.36 -6.96 -1.83
CA GLU A 126 3.89 -6.98 -1.82
C GLU A 126 3.39 -6.09 -0.67
N LEU A 127 3.59 -4.78 -0.83
CA LEU A 127 3.29 -3.72 0.12
C LEU A 127 2.58 -2.58 -0.60
N TYR A 128 1.46 -2.14 -0.05
CA TYR A 128 0.58 -1.14 -0.64
C TYR A 128 0.19 -0.09 0.39
N TYR A 129 -0.01 1.13 -0.08
CA TYR A 129 -0.58 2.21 0.71
C TYR A 129 -1.54 3.01 -0.15
N GLY A 130 -2.55 3.61 0.47
CA GLY A 130 -3.58 4.30 -0.28
C GLY A 130 -4.68 4.91 0.56
N GLU A 131 -5.73 5.30 -0.14
CA GLU A 131 -6.94 5.85 0.43
C GLU A 131 -8.17 5.21 -0.18
N TRP A 132 -9.26 5.27 0.57
CA TRP A 132 -10.57 4.78 0.17
C TRP A 132 -11.63 5.80 0.56
N LEU A 133 -12.60 5.97 -0.33
CA LEU A 133 -13.78 6.77 -0.09
C LEU A 133 -15.00 5.88 -0.31
N ALA A 134 -15.83 5.74 0.71
CA ALA A 134 -17.09 5.02 0.61
C ALA A 134 -17.96 5.56 -0.54
N ARG A 135 -18.88 4.73 -1.02
CA ARG A 135 -19.89 5.20 -1.97
C ARG A 135 -20.65 6.39 -1.36
N ASP A 136 -20.86 7.43 -2.17
CA ASP A 136 -21.54 8.67 -1.79
C ASP A 136 -20.89 9.44 -0.61
N GLY A 137 -19.67 9.05 -0.21
CA GLY A 137 -18.93 9.70 0.87
C GLY A 137 -18.37 11.07 0.48
N ASN A 138 -18.24 11.94 1.46
CA ASN A 138 -17.59 13.24 1.31
C ASN A 138 -16.06 13.09 1.38
N ILE A 139 -15.36 13.47 0.31
CA ILE A 139 -13.89 13.34 0.20
C ILE A 139 -13.11 14.03 1.33
N ASP A 140 -13.66 15.08 1.93
CA ASP A 140 -13.00 15.85 3.00
C ASP A 140 -13.21 15.24 4.38
N LYS A 141 -14.25 14.42 4.56
CA LYS A 141 -14.66 13.88 5.87
C LYS A 141 -14.51 12.37 5.95
N ASP A 142 -14.99 11.65 4.95
CA ASP A 142 -15.26 10.21 5.03
C ASP A 142 -14.12 9.35 4.47
N ARG A 143 -13.16 9.98 3.78
CA ARG A 143 -11.97 9.31 3.23
C ARG A 143 -11.12 8.69 4.32
N VAL A 144 -10.77 7.42 4.21
CA VAL A 144 -9.81 6.75 5.10
C VAL A 144 -8.49 6.52 4.37
N VAL A 145 -7.40 6.46 5.12
CA VAL A 145 -6.07 6.16 4.60
C VAL A 145 -5.54 4.89 5.24
N TYR A 146 -4.77 4.11 4.50
CA TYR A 146 -4.36 2.78 4.90
C TYR A 146 -3.02 2.35 4.30
N TYR A 147 -2.48 1.27 4.85
CA TYR A 147 -1.45 0.45 4.23
C TYR A 147 -1.66 -1.02 4.57
N ALA A 148 -1.16 -1.90 3.71
CA ALA A 148 -1.19 -3.34 3.91
C ALA A 148 -0.04 -3.99 3.15
N GLY A 149 0.68 -4.91 3.78
CA GLY A 149 1.76 -5.61 3.14
C GLY A 149 2.06 -6.97 3.74
N ASN A 150 2.67 -7.82 2.92
CA ASN A 150 3.35 -9.03 3.34
C ASN A 150 4.79 -8.71 3.76
N ASN A 151 5.48 -9.69 4.33
CA ASN A 151 6.90 -9.60 4.65
C ASN A 151 7.22 -8.41 5.58
N LYS A 152 6.44 -8.26 6.67
CA LYS A 152 6.84 -7.35 7.76
C LYS A 152 8.26 -7.71 8.18
N THR A 153 9.10 -6.70 8.41
CA THR A 153 10.52 -6.93 8.73
C THR A 153 10.62 -7.80 9.98
N GLU A 154 11.22 -8.97 9.85
CA GLU A 154 11.37 -9.92 10.98
C GLU A 154 12.56 -9.55 11.87
N LYS A 155 13.64 -9.05 11.25
CA LYS A 155 14.87 -8.65 11.95
C LYS A 155 15.18 -7.21 11.60
N MET A 156 14.83 -6.31 12.51
CA MET A 156 15.11 -4.89 12.37
C MET A 156 16.62 -4.62 12.51
N PRO A 157 17.18 -3.67 11.74
CA PRO A 157 18.53 -3.18 11.99
C PRO A 157 18.64 -2.66 13.44
N THR A 158 19.74 -2.99 14.11
CA THR A 158 19.98 -2.61 15.52
C THR A 158 20.78 -1.31 15.66
N GLY A 159 21.24 -0.74 14.55
CA GLY A 159 22.00 0.49 14.53
C GLY A 159 22.16 1.10 13.14
N GLY A 160 22.77 2.28 13.09
CA GLY A 160 22.96 3.04 11.86
C GLY A 160 21.73 3.83 11.44
N THR A 161 21.85 4.49 10.28
CA THR A 161 20.77 5.30 9.71
C THR A 161 20.39 4.79 8.32
N ALA A 162 19.13 5.02 7.95
CA ALA A 162 18.61 4.72 6.63
C ALA A 162 17.73 5.85 6.12
N ILE A 163 17.92 6.24 4.86
CA ILE A 163 17.08 7.22 4.17
C ILE A 163 16.14 6.46 3.24
N TYR A 164 14.85 6.81 3.31
CA TYR A 164 13.80 6.28 2.46
C TYR A 164 13.31 7.38 1.54
N ASP A 165 13.19 7.10 0.23
CA ASP A 165 12.42 7.95 -0.66
C ASP A 165 10.94 7.62 -0.51
N VAL A 166 10.16 8.60 -0.04
CA VAL A 166 8.77 8.41 0.36
C VAL A 166 7.85 9.19 -0.55
N THR A 167 6.77 8.54 -0.97
CA THR A 167 5.64 9.20 -1.63
C THR A 167 4.35 9.03 -0.84
N GLY A 168 3.46 10.03 -0.89
CA GLY A 168 2.20 10.03 -0.16
C GLY A 168 0.97 10.33 -1.02
N ILE A 169 -0.15 9.71 -0.65
CA ILE A 169 -1.46 9.84 -1.28
C ILE A 169 -2.40 10.62 -0.33
N ASN A 170 -3.02 11.66 -0.87
CA ASN A 170 -4.01 12.49 -0.18
C ASN A 170 -4.98 13.08 -1.22
N LYS A 171 -6.28 12.81 -1.09
CA LYS A 171 -7.34 13.31 -1.97
C LYS A 171 -7.05 13.03 -3.45
N ASN A 172 -6.68 11.80 -3.74
CA ASN A 172 -6.28 11.32 -5.05
C ASN A 172 -7.42 10.55 -5.74
N THR A 173 -8.58 11.18 -5.91
CA THR A 173 -9.77 10.52 -6.51
C THR A 173 -9.72 10.41 -8.04
N GLU A 174 -8.67 10.92 -8.67
CA GLU A 174 -8.52 11.08 -10.12
C GLU A 174 -7.12 10.63 -10.54
N LEU A 175 -6.95 10.21 -11.79
CA LEU A 175 -5.63 9.89 -12.32
C LEU A 175 -4.73 11.14 -12.37
N ASP A 176 -3.41 10.91 -12.29
CA ASP A 176 -2.36 11.90 -12.49
C ASP A 176 -2.34 13.06 -11.49
N LYS A 177 -2.99 12.95 -10.31
CA LYS A 177 -2.80 13.95 -9.26
C LYS A 177 -1.38 13.93 -8.72
N GLU A 178 -0.97 15.09 -8.22
CA GLU A 178 0.31 15.26 -7.56
C GLU A 178 0.37 14.43 -6.27
N LEU A 179 1.38 13.54 -6.20
CA LEU A 179 1.76 12.84 -4.97
C LEU A 179 2.58 13.76 -4.07
N LEU A 180 2.43 13.58 -2.76
CA LEU A 180 3.43 14.11 -1.83
C LEU A 180 4.74 13.38 -2.05
N LYS A 181 5.87 14.08 -2.00
CA LYS A 181 7.22 13.51 -2.16
C LYS A 181 8.16 14.04 -1.10
N GLY A 182 9.12 13.23 -0.69
CA GLY A 182 10.16 13.63 0.25
C GLY A 182 10.92 12.44 0.77
N GLN A 183 11.60 12.63 1.90
CA GLN A 183 12.45 11.60 2.50
C GLN A 183 12.20 11.46 3.97
N PHE A 184 12.22 10.21 4.44
CA PHE A 184 12.25 9.87 5.86
C PHE A 184 13.60 9.27 6.21
N THR A 185 14.13 9.63 7.37
CA THR A 185 15.37 9.09 7.94
C THR A 185 15.02 8.29 9.17
N ALA A 186 15.32 6.99 9.15
CA ALA A 186 15.31 6.14 10.33
C ALA A 186 16.71 6.15 10.96
N ASP A 187 16.79 6.46 12.25
CA ASP A 187 17.98 6.25 13.08
C ASP A 187 17.69 5.04 13.97
N PHE A 188 18.20 3.87 13.58
CA PHE A 188 17.96 2.62 14.30
C PHE A 188 18.74 2.55 15.61
N SER A 189 19.83 3.32 15.74
CA SER A 189 20.56 3.46 17.00
C SER A 189 19.74 4.24 18.04
N LYS A 190 18.96 5.24 17.59
CA LYS A 190 18.09 6.04 18.46
C LYS A 190 16.64 5.56 18.50
N ASN A 191 16.28 4.59 17.66
CA ASN A 191 14.91 4.14 17.45
C ASN A 191 13.96 5.30 17.11
N THR A 192 14.37 6.18 16.19
CA THR A 192 13.55 7.30 15.73
C THR A 192 13.40 7.33 14.21
N LEU A 193 12.24 7.80 13.76
CA LEU A 193 11.93 8.08 12.36
C LEU A 193 11.49 9.54 12.23
N ASN A 194 12.12 10.26 11.31
CA ASN A 194 11.88 11.68 11.06
C ASN A 194 11.77 11.94 9.56
N GLY A 195 10.99 12.93 9.15
CA GLY A 195 11.03 13.42 7.78
C GLY A 195 9.76 14.13 7.36
N SER A 196 9.69 14.49 6.09
CA SER A 196 8.54 15.20 5.54
C SER A 196 8.31 14.83 4.09
N ILE A 197 7.04 14.84 3.70
CA ILE A 197 6.59 14.71 2.33
C ILE A 197 5.69 15.91 1.98
N SER A 198 5.84 16.44 0.77
CA SER A 198 5.14 17.65 0.36
C SER A 198 4.62 17.56 -1.07
N LYS A 199 3.50 18.26 -1.32
CA LYS A 199 2.97 18.63 -2.63
C LYS A 199 2.45 20.06 -2.56
N THR A 200 1.98 20.61 -3.68
CA THR A 200 1.32 21.92 -3.69
C THR A 200 0.20 22.00 -2.63
N GLY A 201 0.33 22.95 -1.69
CA GLY A 201 -0.68 23.22 -0.65
C GLY A 201 -0.69 22.27 0.56
N LEU A 202 0.14 21.21 0.57
CA LEU A 202 0.20 20.27 1.69
C LEU A 202 1.62 19.75 1.95
N THR A 203 2.10 19.95 3.17
CA THR A 203 3.28 19.30 3.73
C THR A 203 2.85 18.47 4.93
N VAL A 204 3.22 17.19 4.96
CA VAL A 204 3.06 16.30 6.11
C VAL A 204 4.43 15.98 6.65
N LYS A 205 4.65 16.31 7.93
CA LYS A 205 5.90 16.04 8.64
C LYS A 205 5.67 14.97 9.71
N VAL A 206 6.58 14.00 9.77
CA VAL A 206 6.72 13.04 10.88
C VAL A 206 7.81 13.57 11.80
N ASN A 207 7.46 13.79 13.07
CA ASN A 207 8.38 14.31 14.09
C ASN A 207 8.61 13.25 15.16
N ASP A 208 9.86 12.80 15.28
CA ASP A 208 10.37 11.89 16.30
C ASP A 208 9.45 10.69 16.55
N ALA A 209 9.00 10.04 15.46
CA ALA A 209 8.24 8.82 15.58
C ALA A 209 9.14 7.73 16.18
N LYS A 210 8.69 7.13 17.28
CA LYS A 210 9.41 6.07 17.98
C LYS A 210 9.30 4.78 17.20
N ILE A 211 10.45 4.18 16.88
CA ILE A 211 10.56 2.85 16.31
C ILE A 211 10.46 1.83 17.45
N ASP A 212 9.61 0.82 17.25
CA ASP A 212 9.54 -0.39 18.08
C ASP A 212 10.13 -1.55 17.27
N SER A 213 11.41 -1.83 17.50
CA SER A 213 12.16 -2.84 16.76
C SER A 213 11.62 -4.26 16.98
N GLY A 214 10.97 -4.52 18.11
CA GLY A 214 10.34 -5.83 18.39
C GLY A 214 9.06 -6.06 17.59
N LYS A 215 8.42 -4.99 17.12
CA LYS A 215 7.20 -5.04 16.30
C LYS A 215 7.43 -4.64 14.85
N ALA A 216 8.64 -4.22 14.51
CA ALA A 216 8.97 -3.57 13.25
C ALA A 216 7.98 -2.44 12.91
N SER A 217 7.60 -1.65 13.91
CA SER A 217 6.62 -0.59 13.78
C SER A 217 7.19 0.76 14.18
N PHE A 218 6.49 1.83 13.82
CA PHE A 218 6.77 3.17 14.32
C PHE A 218 5.46 3.90 14.63
N LYS A 219 5.50 4.77 15.63
CA LYS A 219 4.39 5.66 15.96
C LYS A 219 4.88 6.98 16.53
N GLY A 220 4.16 8.05 16.25
CA GLY A 220 4.54 9.37 16.73
C GLY A 220 3.62 10.49 16.31
N VAL A 221 4.17 11.70 16.31
CA VAL A 221 3.45 12.91 15.97
C VAL A 221 3.60 13.20 14.48
N ALA A 222 2.48 13.53 13.85
CA ALA A 222 2.47 14.14 12.52
C ALA A 222 2.09 15.62 12.62
N THR A 223 2.49 16.43 11.64
CA THR A 223 2.01 17.80 11.50
C THR A 223 1.73 18.12 10.04
N ALA A 224 0.52 18.61 9.75
CA ALA A 224 0.17 19.12 8.43
C ALA A 224 0.40 20.64 8.39
N ASN A 225 1.14 21.09 7.39
CA ASN A 225 1.47 22.50 7.12
C ASN A 225 2.07 23.25 8.32
N GLY A 226 2.74 22.54 9.23
CA GLY A 226 3.29 23.10 10.47
C GLY A 226 2.25 23.58 11.49
N LYS A 227 0.95 23.38 11.24
CA LYS A 227 -0.15 23.98 12.01
C LYS A 227 -1.06 22.94 12.65
N VAL A 228 -1.41 21.88 11.91
CA VAL A 228 -2.39 20.89 12.38
C VAL A 228 -1.65 19.68 12.91
N ARG A 229 -1.72 19.46 14.22
CA ARG A 229 -1.12 18.31 14.88
C ARG A 229 -1.96 17.06 14.65
N GLY A 230 -1.28 15.95 14.36
CA GLY A 230 -1.90 14.64 14.17
C GLY A 230 -1.00 13.52 14.71
N LEU A 231 -1.36 12.29 14.36
CA LEU A 231 -0.62 11.09 14.72
C LEU A 231 -0.14 10.39 13.46
N THR A 232 0.98 9.69 13.57
CA THR A 232 1.46 8.77 12.54
C THR A 232 1.71 7.40 13.12
N GLU A 233 1.38 6.38 12.34
CA GLU A 233 1.54 4.96 12.65
C GLU A 233 1.97 4.25 11.37
N GLY A 234 2.80 3.20 11.48
CA GLY A 234 3.25 2.42 10.34
C GLY A 234 4.21 1.29 10.71
N HIS A 235 4.67 0.57 9.68
CA HIS A 235 5.55 -0.58 9.82
C HIS A 235 6.69 -0.57 8.79
N PHE A 236 7.76 -1.31 9.12
CA PHE A 236 8.87 -1.63 8.24
C PHE A 236 8.66 -3.00 7.60
N PHE A 237 9.07 -3.13 6.34
CA PHE A 237 8.86 -4.31 5.51
C PHE A 237 10.13 -4.68 4.76
N GLY A 238 10.20 -5.94 4.32
CA GLY A 238 11.32 -6.50 3.58
C GLY A 238 12.53 -6.80 4.47
N LYS A 239 13.56 -7.37 3.85
CA LYS A 239 14.82 -7.70 4.53
C LYS A 239 15.50 -6.40 5.01
N ASP A 240 15.98 -6.39 6.24
CA ASP A 240 16.74 -5.28 6.83
C ASP A 240 16.02 -3.92 6.72
N ALA A 241 14.68 -3.93 6.85
CA ALA A 241 13.82 -2.77 6.68
C ALA A 241 14.04 -2.07 5.32
N ALA A 242 13.97 -2.83 4.22
CA ALA A 242 14.13 -2.30 2.87
C ALA A 242 13.01 -1.33 2.45
N ALA A 243 11.84 -1.42 3.08
CA ALA A 243 10.69 -0.56 2.82
C ALA A 243 9.96 -0.16 4.10
N LEU A 244 9.16 0.90 4.01
CA LEU A 244 8.20 1.28 5.04
C LEU A 244 6.87 1.70 4.42
N ALA A 245 5.79 1.55 5.18
CA ALA A 245 4.50 2.16 4.88
C ALA A 245 3.80 2.57 6.17
N GLY A 246 2.93 3.57 6.06
CA GLY A 246 2.20 4.11 7.18
C GLY A 246 1.16 5.11 6.75
N TYR A 247 0.58 5.78 7.74
CA TYR A 247 -0.29 6.92 7.50
C TYR A 247 -0.06 8.03 8.53
N ALA A 248 -0.50 9.23 8.19
CA ALA A 248 -0.69 10.34 9.10
C ALA A 248 -2.19 10.66 9.16
N LYS A 249 -2.75 10.70 10.37
CA LYS A 249 -4.16 11.04 10.63
C LYS A 249 -4.28 12.32 11.46
N PHE A 250 -5.24 13.16 11.11
CA PHE A 250 -5.46 14.47 11.72
C PHE A 250 -6.91 14.56 12.17
N ASN A 251 -7.19 14.19 13.43
CA ASN A 251 -8.55 14.14 13.97
C ASN A 251 -9.30 15.47 13.78
N GLY A 252 -10.51 15.40 13.23
CA GLY A 252 -11.33 16.57 12.89
C GLY A 252 -10.83 17.37 11.68
N ASN A 253 -9.74 16.93 11.04
CA ASN A 253 -9.07 17.57 9.91
C ASN A 253 -8.70 16.53 8.83
N ASN A 254 -9.61 15.60 8.57
CA ASN A 254 -9.43 14.43 7.71
C ASN A 254 -9.05 14.79 6.26
N GLN A 255 -9.27 16.04 5.84
CA GLN A 255 -8.76 16.56 4.58
C GLN A 255 -7.22 16.44 4.46
N PHE A 256 -6.50 16.38 5.57
CA PHE A 256 -5.04 16.23 5.60
C PHE A 256 -4.56 14.79 5.79
N ASP A 257 -5.47 13.84 6.09
CA ASP A 257 -5.11 12.43 6.23
C ASP A 257 -4.33 11.95 5.00
N THR A 258 -3.19 11.31 5.22
CA THR A 258 -2.25 10.95 4.14
C THR A 258 -1.68 9.56 4.40
N ALA A 259 -1.87 8.63 3.47
CA ALA A 259 -1.12 7.38 3.44
C ALA A 259 0.24 7.61 2.77
N PHE A 260 1.27 6.89 3.18
CA PHE A 260 2.59 6.98 2.58
C PHE A 260 3.30 5.63 2.54
N GLY A 261 4.24 5.52 1.61
CA GLY A 261 5.13 4.37 1.48
C GLY A 261 6.43 4.78 0.82
N GLY A 262 7.52 4.08 1.15
CA GLY A 262 8.84 4.40 0.64
C GLY A 262 9.84 3.26 0.72
N THR A 263 10.88 3.35 -0.08
CA THR A 263 11.96 2.37 -0.18
C THR A 263 13.26 2.97 0.32
N LYS A 264 14.05 2.18 1.03
CA LYS A 264 15.41 2.51 1.42
C LYS A 264 16.25 2.78 0.16
N LYS A 265 17.09 3.81 0.21
CA LYS A 265 18.07 4.14 -0.84
C LYS A 265 19.24 3.16 -0.88
#